data_AF-D7CRI2-F1
#
_entry.id   AF-D7CRI2-F1
#
_cell.length_a   1.000
_cell.length_b   1.000
_cell.length_c   1.000
_cell.angle_alpha   90.00
_cell.angle_beta   90.00
_cell.angle_gamma   90.00
#
_symmetry.space_group_name_H-M   'P 1'
#
loop_
_entity.id
_entity.type
_entity.pdbx_description
1 polymer ?
#
loop_
_entity_poly.entity_id
_entity_poly.type
_entity_poly.pdbx_seq_one_letter_code
_entity_poly.pdbx_strand_id
1 'polypeptide(L)'
;MAPQERSEALLGAGYLTWPELLAQLAEPFPVEAISWRAGSVSRDKKRAQALPYAEPRVYEDRLNALCPGLWSVAFRPWGERIICELTIGAVGPDGAILYATRASTGEPGDSPAAVAGTAAEAQAFKRACSKFGLGRYLYDVPITWVDYDDASRKLLQTPSLPQSRPLGRRLEPLTERSLRATSYSRPLGRRLEPLTEARFVPEAQPAAKTPRASREGTQAPPQSTPASAPGARLLPPPETAPPAAALTPARAEAMHRELEKLGLSRSAQQRLAKSVLGRDVAAFDQLLESEALEVWNAAKRAQTPRRAVGF
;
A
#
# COMPACT_ATOMS: atom_id res chain seq x y z
N MET A 1 -14.19 8.09 41.06
CA MET A 1 -12.99 8.65 40.42
C MET A 1 -13.43 9.60 39.32
N ALA A 2 -13.08 10.88 39.43
CA ALA A 2 -13.34 11.89 38.41
C ALA A 2 -12.47 11.65 37.15
N PRO A 3 -12.81 12.26 36.00
CA PRO A 3 -12.00 12.12 34.78
C PRO A 3 -10.54 12.56 34.97
N GLN A 4 -10.32 13.65 35.72
CA GLN A 4 -8.99 14.15 36.02
C GLN A 4 -8.20 13.20 36.93
N GLU A 5 -8.79 12.74 38.05
CA GLU A 5 -8.19 11.72 38.94
C GLU A 5 -7.81 10.44 38.17
N ARG A 6 -8.63 10.05 37.18
CA ARG A 6 -8.36 8.90 36.30
C ARG A 6 -7.14 9.14 35.41
N SER A 7 -7.02 10.34 34.84
CA SER A 7 -5.87 10.73 34.03
C SER A 7 -4.59 10.72 34.86
N GLU A 8 -4.61 11.38 36.02
CA GLU A 8 -3.49 11.45 36.98
C GLU A 8 -3.07 10.05 37.46
N ALA A 9 -4.02 9.15 37.74
CA ALA A 9 -3.72 7.77 38.12
C ALA A 9 -3.08 6.93 37.00
N LEU A 10 -3.48 7.14 35.73
CA LEU A 10 -2.88 6.44 34.59
C LEU A 10 -1.46 6.96 34.28
N LEU A 11 -1.25 8.28 34.33
CA LEU A 11 0.06 8.88 34.15
C LEU A 11 1.02 8.49 35.29
N GLY A 12 0.52 8.45 36.54
CA GLY A 12 1.26 7.94 37.70
C GLY A 12 1.58 6.44 37.62
N ALA A 13 0.84 5.67 36.83
CA ALA A 13 1.14 4.27 36.52
C ALA A 13 2.09 4.08 35.32
N GLY A 14 2.64 5.16 34.75
CA GLY A 14 3.62 5.12 33.66
C GLY A 14 3.02 5.09 32.25
N TYR A 15 1.71 5.25 32.09
CA TYR A 15 1.13 5.53 30.78
C TYR A 15 1.45 6.96 30.33
N LEU A 16 1.50 7.19 29.02
CA LEU A 16 1.90 8.46 28.43
C LEU A 16 0.72 9.20 27.79
N THR A 17 0.78 10.53 27.71
CA THR A 17 -0.11 11.30 26.83
C THR A 17 0.34 11.21 25.37
N TRP A 18 -0.55 11.57 24.43
CA TRP A 18 -0.25 11.44 22.99
C TRP A 18 1.03 12.21 22.52
N PRO A 19 1.32 13.45 22.97
CA PRO A 19 2.57 14.14 22.61
C PRO A 19 3.83 13.46 23.16
N GLU A 20 3.79 12.99 24.40
CA GLU A 20 4.91 12.32 25.08
C GLU A 20 5.22 10.97 24.43
N LEU A 21 4.17 10.20 24.11
CA LEU A 21 4.29 8.93 23.42
C LEU A 21 4.91 9.10 22.03
N LEU A 22 4.46 10.08 21.24
CA LEU A 22 5.06 10.37 19.92
C LEU A 22 6.52 10.82 20.02
N ALA A 23 6.89 11.59 21.05
CA ALA A 23 8.28 11.98 21.29
C ALA A 23 9.16 10.76 21.59
N GLN A 24 8.77 9.94 22.58
CA GLN A 24 9.55 8.77 23.00
C GLN A 24 9.59 7.65 21.94
N LEU A 25 8.55 7.51 21.12
CA LEU A 25 8.57 6.62 19.96
C LEU A 25 9.62 7.06 18.93
N ALA A 26 9.76 8.36 18.69
CA ALA A 26 10.62 8.94 17.65
C ALA A 26 12.13 8.95 17.98
N GLU A 27 12.52 8.69 19.23
CA GLU A 27 13.93 8.61 19.65
C GLU A 27 14.73 7.56 18.85
N PRO A 28 16.07 7.69 18.72
CA PRO A 28 16.91 6.64 18.14
C PRO A 28 16.77 5.31 18.88
N PHE A 29 16.93 4.18 18.19
CA PHE A 29 17.19 2.89 18.83
C PHE A 29 18.65 2.82 19.32
N PRO A 30 18.99 1.93 20.27
CA PRO A 30 20.37 1.62 20.61
C PRO A 30 21.19 1.26 19.37
N VAL A 31 22.47 1.65 19.32
CA VAL A 31 23.33 1.50 18.14
C VAL A 31 23.57 0.02 17.83
N GLU A 32 23.73 -0.79 18.87
CA GLU A 32 23.84 -2.24 18.88
C GLU A 32 22.59 -2.96 18.35
N ALA A 33 21.43 -2.30 18.32
CA ALA A 33 20.20 -2.83 17.74
C ALA A 33 20.04 -2.52 16.23
N ILE A 34 20.99 -1.80 15.63
CA ILE A 34 20.99 -1.44 14.20
C ILE A 34 21.95 -2.31 13.40
N SER A 35 21.38 -3.08 12.49
CA SER A 35 22.09 -3.83 11.45
C SER A 35 22.13 -3.04 10.14
N TRP A 36 23.02 -3.44 9.24
CA TRP A 36 23.14 -2.86 7.91
C TRP A 36 22.90 -3.92 6.83
N ARG A 37 22.14 -3.55 5.79
CA ARG A 37 21.87 -4.42 4.63
C ARG A 37 22.24 -3.72 3.33
N ALA A 38 22.49 -4.50 2.28
CA ALA A 38 22.61 -3.96 0.94
C ALA A 38 21.28 -3.35 0.46
N GLY A 39 21.38 -2.14 -0.10
CA GLY A 39 20.40 -1.51 -0.98
C GLY A 39 20.79 -1.70 -2.44
N SER A 40 20.69 -0.64 -3.24
CA SER A 40 21.12 -0.66 -4.64
C SER A 40 22.62 -0.97 -4.78
N VAL A 41 22.95 -1.86 -5.71
CA VAL A 41 24.32 -2.24 -6.07
C VAL A 41 24.81 -1.40 -7.27
N SER A 42 26.11 -1.12 -7.35
CA SER A 42 26.73 -0.37 -8.45
C SER A 42 26.76 -1.17 -9.75
N ARG A 43 26.86 -0.50 -10.90
CA ARG A 43 26.88 -1.15 -12.24
C ARG A 43 28.04 -2.14 -12.41
N ASP A 44 29.16 -1.89 -11.75
CA ASP A 44 30.35 -2.76 -11.73
C ASP A 44 30.31 -3.82 -10.63
N LYS A 45 29.23 -3.89 -9.83
CA LYS A 45 29.00 -4.84 -8.73
C LYS A 45 30.01 -4.81 -7.58
N LYS A 46 30.85 -3.79 -7.46
CA LYS A 46 31.86 -3.67 -6.39
C LYS A 46 31.42 -2.91 -5.15
N ARG A 47 30.34 -2.11 -5.26
CA ARG A 47 29.83 -1.28 -4.16
C ARG A 47 28.33 -1.40 -4.04
N ALA A 48 27.82 -1.23 -2.82
CA ALA A 48 26.39 -1.17 -2.56
C ALA A 48 26.07 -0.05 -1.58
N GLN A 49 24.82 0.43 -1.63
CA GLN A 49 24.28 1.30 -0.60
C GLN A 49 24.17 0.53 0.72
N ALA A 50 24.82 1.02 1.77
CA ALA A 50 24.58 0.55 3.12
C ALA A 50 23.28 1.19 3.63
N LEU A 51 22.25 0.37 3.88
CA LEU A 51 20.98 0.81 4.43
C LEU A 51 20.85 0.31 5.88
N PRO A 52 20.68 1.20 6.87
CA PRO A 52 20.53 0.81 8.27
C PRO A 52 19.11 0.30 8.52
N TYR A 53 18.96 -0.68 9.41
CA TYR A 53 17.66 -1.21 9.80
C TYR A 53 17.72 -1.86 11.19
N ALA A 54 16.61 -1.82 11.93
CA ALA A 54 16.41 -2.65 13.13
C ALA A 54 15.48 -3.84 12.80
N GLU A 55 15.58 -4.91 13.58
CA GLU A 55 14.65 -6.05 13.49
C GLU A 55 13.28 -5.74 14.11
N PRO A 56 12.17 -6.41 13.70
CA PRO A 56 10.82 -6.11 14.20
C PRO A 56 10.70 -6.08 15.72
N ARG A 57 11.38 -7.00 16.43
CA ARG A 57 11.41 -7.05 17.89
C ARG A 57 11.82 -5.73 18.55
N VAL A 58 12.77 -5.00 17.97
CA VAL A 58 13.24 -3.70 18.48
C VAL A 58 12.11 -2.63 18.45
N TYR A 59 11.15 -2.78 17.53
CA TYR A 59 9.93 -1.96 17.48
C TYR A 59 8.88 -2.47 18.48
N GLU A 60 8.67 -3.78 18.56
CA GLU A 60 7.75 -4.44 19.51
C GLU A 60 8.13 -4.13 20.97
N ASP A 61 9.41 -4.25 21.32
CA ASP A 61 9.95 -3.99 22.66
C ASP A 61 9.69 -2.54 23.10
N ARG A 62 9.85 -1.56 22.19
CA ARG A 62 9.53 -0.16 22.50
C ARG A 62 8.02 0.08 22.61
N LEU A 63 7.19 -0.57 21.79
CA LEU A 63 5.72 -0.48 21.93
C LEU A 63 5.24 -1.10 23.25
N ASN A 64 5.86 -2.22 23.66
CA ASN A 64 5.63 -2.85 24.96
C ASN A 64 6.05 -1.96 26.13
N ALA A 65 7.15 -1.22 25.99
CA ALA A 65 7.64 -0.30 27.03
C ALA A 65 6.81 1.00 27.14
N LEU A 66 6.39 1.60 26.03
CA LEU A 66 5.76 2.94 26.01
C LEU A 66 4.22 2.92 26.02
N CYS A 67 3.61 1.83 25.56
CA CYS A 67 2.16 1.66 25.52
C CYS A 67 1.72 0.22 25.86
N PRO A 68 2.13 -0.33 27.03
CA PRO A 68 1.85 -1.71 27.43
C PRO A 68 0.36 -2.04 27.43
N GLY A 69 -0.03 -3.05 26.65
CA GLY A 69 -1.43 -3.45 26.47
C GLY A 69 -2.31 -2.48 25.68
N LEU A 70 -1.77 -1.34 25.22
CA LEU A 70 -2.49 -0.31 24.46
C LEU A 70 -2.10 -0.26 22.97
N TRP A 71 -1.35 -1.25 22.47
CA TRP A 71 -1.06 -1.38 21.04
C TRP A 71 -1.55 -2.71 20.48
N SER A 72 -1.89 -2.72 19.20
CA SER A 72 -2.29 -3.92 18.46
C SER A 72 -1.95 -3.81 16.98
N VAL A 73 -1.73 -4.95 16.33
CA VAL A 73 -1.45 -5.04 14.89
C VAL A 73 -2.42 -5.98 14.22
N ALA A 74 -2.95 -5.56 13.06
CA ALA A 74 -3.72 -6.39 12.15
C ALA A 74 -3.03 -6.46 10.79
N PHE A 75 -2.97 -7.66 10.20
CA PHE A 75 -2.44 -7.87 8.87
C PHE A 75 -3.53 -8.36 7.92
N ARG A 76 -3.57 -7.82 6.70
CA ARG A 76 -4.49 -8.26 5.64
C ARG A 76 -3.80 -8.38 4.28
N PRO A 77 -4.14 -9.38 3.46
CA PRO A 77 -3.54 -9.57 2.14
C PRO A 77 -4.01 -8.51 1.15
N TRP A 78 -3.12 -8.13 0.23
CA TRP A 78 -3.38 -7.18 -0.85
C TRP A 78 -2.61 -7.58 -2.12
N GLY A 79 -3.07 -8.66 -2.75
CA GLY A 79 -2.31 -9.33 -3.82
C GLY A 79 -1.05 -9.98 -3.25
N GLU A 80 0.10 -9.70 -3.86
CA GLU A 80 1.43 -10.14 -3.38
C GLU A 80 1.97 -9.27 -2.22
N ARG A 81 1.23 -8.24 -1.80
CA ARG A 81 1.57 -7.37 -0.67
C ARG A 81 0.78 -7.73 0.59
N ILE A 82 1.33 -7.37 1.74
CA ILE A 82 0.62 -7.35 3.03
C ILE A 82 0.36 -5.89 3.40
N ILE A 83 -0.84 -5.59 3.90
CA ILE A 83 -1.13 -4.34 4.60
C ILE A 83 -1.10 -4.62 6.10
N CYS A 84 -0.27 -3.86 6.81
CA CYS A 84 -0.22 -3.76 8.26
C CYS A 84 -1.04 -2.56 8.72
N GLU A 85 -1.92 -2.76 9.68
CA GLU A 85 -2.68 -1.72 10.39
C GLU A 85 -2.26 -1.77 11.87
N LEU A 86 -1.41 -0.82 12.26
CA LEU A 86 -0.90 -0.68 13.63
C LEU A 86 -1.75 0.35 14.38
N THR A 87 -2.35 -0.05 15.49
CA THR A 87 -3.11 0.82 16.39
C THR A 87 -2.33 1.02 17.69
N ILE A 88 -2.26 2.27 18.15
CA ILE A 88 -1.59 2.67 19.39
C ILE A 88 -2.53 3.57 20.20
N GLY A 89 -2.60 3.34 21.52
CA GLY A 89 -3.36 4.12 22.49
C GLY A 89 -2.48 4.94 23.44
N ALA A 90 -2.98 6.09 23.87
CA ALA A 90 -2.37 6.95 24.89
C ALA A 90 -3.45 7.57 25.81
N VAL A 91 -3.04 8.17 26.92
CA VAL A 91 -3.94 8.83 27.87
C VAL A 91 -4.45 10.16 27.29
N GLY A 92 -5.78 10.34 27.31
CA GLY A 92 -6.48 11.58 26.98
C GLY A 92 -6.65 12.50 28.18
N PRO A 93 -7.03 13.79 27.97
CA PRO A 93 -7.15 14.77 29.06
C PRO A 93 -8.17 14.40 30.16
N ASP A 94 -9.14 13.56 29.83
CA ASP A 94 -10.22 13.04 30.69
C ASP A 94 -9.93 11.63 31.26
N GLY A 95 -8.71 11.12 31.07
CA GLY A 95 -8.32 9.77 31.47
C GLY A 95 -8.93 8.65 30.61
N ALA A 96 -9.64 8.96 29.52
CA ALA A 96 -9.96 7.98 28.50
C ALA A 96 -8.69 7.58 27.72
N ILE A 97 -8.66 6.38 27.15
CA ILE A 97 -7.57 6.01 26.22
C ILE A 97 -7.98 6.42 24.81
N LEU A 98 -7.17 7.29 24.21
CA LEU A 98 -7.30 7.73 22.83
C LEU A 98 -6.46 6.84 21.92
N TYR A 99 -7.09 6.16 20.97
CA TYR A 99 -6.43 5.29 20.00
C TYR A 99 -6.30 5.95 18.63
N ALA A 100 -5.17 5.70 17.96
CA ALA A 100 -4.98 6.05 16.56
C ALA A 100 -4.37 4.88 15.78
N THR A 101 -4.89 4.62 14.58
CA THR A 101 -4.39 3.58 13.67
C THR A 101 -3.60 4.21 12.53
N ARG A 102 -2.48 3.58 12.12
CA ARG A 102 -1.73 3.92 10.91
C ARG A 102 -1.47 2.66 10.09
N ALA A 103 -1.87 2.71 8.82
CA ALA A 103 -1.69 1.62 7.88
C ALA A 103 -0.42 1.80 7.03
N SER A 104 0.27 0.71 6.69
CA SER A 104 1.25 0.72 5.60
C SER A 104 1.40 -0.66 4.94
N THR A 105 2.09 -0.69 3.81
CA THR A 105 2.22 -1.86 2.93
C THR A 105 3.62 -2.43 2.99
N GLY A 106 3.74 -3.75 2.86
CA GLY A 106 5.00 -4.45 2.67
C GLY A 106 4.93 -5.41 1.48
N GLU A 107 6.06 -5.57 0.80
CA GLU A 107 6.25 -6.49 -0.32
C GLU A 107 7.42 -7.46 -0.04
N PRO A 108 7.37 -8.70 -0.57
CA PRO A 108 8.41 -9.70 -0.32
C PRO A 108 9.78 -9.33 -0.91
N GLY A 109 9.80 -8.57 -2.01
CA GLY A 109 11.02 -8.27 -2.76
C GLY A 109 11.70 -9.56 -3.26
N ASP A 110 13.03 -9.55 -3.33
CA ASP A 110 13.85 -10.70 -3.76
C ASP A 110 14.00 -11.82 -2.70
N SER A 111 13.11 -11.84 -1.69
CA SER A 111 13.14 -12.82 -0.61
C SER A 111 12.75 -14.23 -1.12
N PRO A 112 13.44 -15.31 -0.71
CA PRO A 112 13.05 -16.67 -1.06
C PRO A 112 11.60 -16.97 -0.66
N ALA A 113 10.87 -17.71 -1.49
CA ALA A 113 9.42 -17.93 -1.32
C ALA A 113 9.01 -18.43 0.09
N ALA A 114 9.85 -19.23 0.75
CA ALA A 114 9.61 -19.73 2.10
C ALA A 114 9.62 -18.64 3.21
N VAL A 115 10.21 -17.47 2.95
CA VAL A 115 10.27 -16.32 3.88
C VAL A 115 9.69 -15.04 3.28
N ALA A 116 9.11 -15.11 2.08
CA ALA A 116 8.52 -13.98 1.37
C ALA A 116 7.40 -13.31 2.19
N GLY A 117 6.53 -14.11 2.82
CA GLY A 117 5.45 -13.60 3.67
C GLY A 117 5.95 -12.85 4.91
N THR A 118 6.88 -13.44 5.66
CA THR A 118 7.45 -12.81 6.87
C THR A 118 8.29 -11.57 6.55
N ALA A 119 9.00 -11.56 5.40
CA ALA A 119 9.69 -10.37 4.91
C ALA A 119 8.70 -9.22 4.58
N ALA A 120 7.59 -9.52 3.91
CA ALA A 120 6.55 -8.55 3.61
C ALA A 120 5.87 -8.03 4.90
N GLU A 121 5.58 -8.90 5.85
CA GLU A 121 4.96 -8.56 7.15
C GLU A 121 5.86 -7.63 7.96
N ALA A 122 7.13 -8.01 8.16
CA ALA A 122 8.14 -7.22 8.86
C ALA A 122 8.38 -5.85 8.19
N GLN A 123 8.30 -5.78 6.86
CA GLN A 123 8.41 -4.52 6.11
C GLN A 123 7.16 -3.65 6.29
N ALA A 124 5.96 -4.23 6.24
CA ALA A 124 4.69 -3.53 6.44
C ALA A 124 4.61 -2.92 7.85
N PHE A 125 4.97 -3.72 8.87
CA PHE A 125 4.98 -3.31 10.28
C PHE A 125 5.95 -2.16 10.55
N LYS A 126 7.21 -2.26 10.10
CA LYS A 126 8.21 -1.19 10.28
C LYS A 126 7.85 0.09 9.50
N ARG A 127 7.17 -0.03 8.34
CA ARG A 127 6.60 1.12 7.61
C ARG A 127 5.37 1.73 8.28
N ALA A 128 4.56 0.95 9.00
CA ALA A 128 3.44 1.46 9.80
C ALA A 128 3.95 2.20 11.05
N CYS A 129 4.92 1.62 11.76
CA CYS A 129 5.62 2.23 12.90
C CYS A 129 6.17 3.63 12.57
N SER A 130 6.83 3.79 11.41
CA SER A 130 7.45 5.07 11.03
C SER A 130 6.43 6.22 10.85
N LYS A 131 5.13 5.93 10.74
CA LYS A 131 4.04 6.93 10.70
C LYS A 131 3.66 7.48 12.07
N PHE A 132 4.18 6.89 13.15
CA PHE A 132 4.17 7.42 14.52
C PHE A 132 5.57 7.94 14.95
N GLY A 133 6.52 8.06 14.02
CA GLY A 133 7.91 8.41 14.31
C GLY A 133 8.80 7.22 14.69
N LEU A 134 8.23 6.08 15.10
CA LEU A 134 8.98 4.92 15.55
C LEU A 134 9.91 4.36 14.46
N GLY A 135 11.22 4.42 14.71
CA GLY A 135 12.26 4.03 13.76
C GLY A 135 12.30 4.88 12.48
N ARG A 136 11.66 6.07 12.47
CA ARG A 136 11.57 6.94 11.29
C ARG A 136 12.94 7.46 10.84
N TYR A 137 13.79 7.83 11.81
CA TYR A 137 15.12 8.40 11.56
C TYR A 137 16.03 7.53 10.69
N LEU A 138 15.82 6.20 10.67
CA LEU A 138 16.58 5.25 9.83
C LEU A 138 16.40 5.52 8.32
N TYR A 139 15.28 6.14 7.92
CA TYR A 139 15.05 6.57 6.53
C TYR A 139 15.73 7.90 6.19
N ASP A 140 16.16 8.64 7.22
CA ASP A 140 16.74 9.98 7.10
C ASP A 140 18.28 9.95 7.31
N VAL A 141 18.87 8.76 7.52
CA VAL A 141 20.33 8.53 7.54
C VAL A 141 20.93 8.69 6.14
N PRO A 142 22.01 9.47 5.96
CA PRO A 142 22.66 9.64 4.65
C PRO A 142 23.15 8.33 4.02
N ILE A 143 22.74 8.08 2.78
CA ILE A 143 23.11 6.87 2.03
C ILE A 143 24.63 6.84 1.79
N THR A 144 25.30 5.89 2.42
CA THR A 144 26.73 5.64 2.25
C THR A 144 26.94 4.47 1.30
N TRP A 145 27.80 4.63 0.29
CA TRP A 145 28.22 3.54 -0.59
C TRP A 145 29.47 2.88 -0.03
N VAL A 146 29.39 1.58 0.28
CA VAL A 146 30.49 0.78 0.84
C VAL A 146 30.86 -0.34 -0.13
N ASP A 147 32.02 -0.96 0.09
CA ASP A 147 32.46 -2.11 -0.70
C ASP A 147 31.55 -3.31 -0.46
N TYR A 148 31.30 -4.09 -1.52
CA TYR A 148 30.28 -5.14 -1.56
C TYR A 148 30.80 -6.35 -2.33
N ASP A 149 30.52 -7.54 -1.80
CA ASP A 149 30.78 -8.81 -2.47
C ASP A 149 29.50 -9.35 -3.10
N ASP A 150 29.50 -9.46 -4.43
CA ASP A 150 28.39 -9.98 -5.23
C ASP A 150 28.18 -11.50 -5.07
N ALA A 151 29.21 -12.26 -4.66
CA ALA A 151 29.10 -13.70 -4.46
C ALA A 151 28.34 -14.06 -3.18
N SER A 152 28.69 -13.46 -2.04
CA SER A 152 27.94 -13.63 -0.77
C SER A 152 26.77 -12.66 -0.60
N ARG A 153 26.65 -11.65 -1.47
CA ARG A 153 25.69 -10.52 -1.41
C ARG A 153 25.79 -9.70 -0.12
N LYS A 154 27.00 -9.52 0.41
CA LYS A 154 27.25 -8.83 1.68
C LYS A 154 27.99 -7.50 1.49
N LEU A 155 27.72 -6.57 2.40
CA LEU A 155 28.56 -5.40 2.61
C LEU A 155 29.86 -5.86 3.30
N LEU A 156 31.01 -5.40 2.81
CA LEU A 156 32.32 -5.70 3.40
C LEU A 156 32.70 -4.72 4.52
N GLN A 157 32.00 -3.58 4.61
CA GLN A 157 32.16 -2.56 5.64
C GLN A 157 30.78 -2.06 6.06
N THR A 158 30.59 -1.75 7.34
CA THR A 158 29.39 -1.10 7.87
C THR A 158 29.73 0.35 8.26
N PRO A 159 28.96 1.35 7.82
CA PRO A 159 29.17 2.73 8.28
C PRO A 159 28.91 2.87 9.78
N SER A 160 29.61 3.82 10.42
CA SER A 160 29.14 4.38 11.69
C SER A 160 27.82 5.11 11.48
N LEU A 161 26.84 4.92 12.37
CA LEU A 161 25.69 5.80 12.41
C LEU A 161 26.15 7.25 12.73
N PRO A 162 25.58 8.28 12.07
CA PRO A 162 25.84 9.66 12.47
C PRO A 162 25.37 9.86 13.92
N GLN A 163 26.20 10.50 14.75
CA GLN A 163 25.88 10.72 16.17
C GLN A 163 24.54 11.47 16.32
N SER A 164 23.77 11.06 17.32
CA SER A 164 22.34 11.33 17.46
C SER A 164 21.99 12.80 17.71
N ARG A 165 21.94 13.59 16.63
CA ARG A 165 20.91 14.61 16.47
C ARG A 165 19.76 14.03 15.66
N PRO A 166 18.49 14.35 15.97
CA PRO A 166 17.38 13.94 15.11
C PRO A 166 17.57 14.52 13.71
N LEU A 167 17.76 13.66 12.71
CA LEU A 167 17.98 14.02 11.30
C LEU A 167 16.70 14.52 10.59
N GLY A 168 15.73 15.02 11.35
CA GLY A 168 14.58 15.73 10.84
C GLY A 168 14.84 17.24 10.84
N ARG A 169 14.58 17.88 9.70
CA ARG A 169 14.39 19.34 9.68
C ARG A 169 13.19 19.65 10.58
N ARG A 170 13.43 20.25 11.76
CA ARG A 170 12.37 20.55 12.75
C ARG A 170 11.25 21.32 12.05
N LEU A 171 10.12 20.63 11.84
CA LEU A 171 8.90 21.29 11.42
C LEU A 171 8.41 22.05 12.64
N GLU A 172 8.37 23.38 12.54
CA GLU A 172 7.87 24.20 13.63
C GLU A 172 6.42 23.79 13.95
N PRO A 173 6.09 23.61 15.24
CA PRO A 173 4.78 23.09 15.64
C PRO A 173 3.68 24.00 15.11
N LEU A 174 2.57 23.40 14.66
CA LEU A 174 1.41 24.15 14.19
C LEU A 174 0.86 25.02 15.33
N THR A 175 1.16 26.31 15.27
CA THR A 175 0.66 27.29 16.22
C THR A 175 -0.87 27.32 16.19
N GLU A 176 -1.50 27.79 17.26
CA GLU A 176 -2.95 28.06 17.24
C GLU A 176 -3.39 28.88 16.03
N ARG A 177 -2.58 29.86 15.62
CA ARG A 177 -2.82 30.69 14.43
C ARG A 177 -2.80 29.88 13.15
N SER A 178 -1.90 28.90 13.04
CA SER A 178 -1.84 27.95 11.92
C SER A 178 -3.06 27.04 11.88
N LEU A 179 -3.46 26.47 13.03
CA LEU A 179 -4.63 25.59 13.14
C LEU A 179 -5.94 26.34 12.84
N ARG A 180 -6.11 27.54 13.42
CA ARG A 180 -7.28 28.42 13.21
C ARG A 180 -7.39 28.88 11.75
N ALA A 181 -6.27 29.08 11.04
CA ALA A 181 -6.28 29.39 9.61
C ALA A 181 -6.80 28.22 8.76
N THR A 182 -6.47 26.96 9.12
CA THR A 182 -6.97 25.78 8.39
C THR A 182 -8.47 25.54 8.62
N SER A 183 -9.02 25.88 9.79
CA SER A 183 -10.48 25.80 10.03
C SER A 183 -11.34 26.79 9.22
N TYR A 184 -10.74 27.73 8.48
CA TYR A 184 -11.45 28.64 7.57
C TYR A 184 -11.53 28.15 6.12
N SER A 185 -11.41 26.84 5.88
CA SER A 185 -11.90 26.21 4.65
C SER A 185 -13.43 26.29 4.58
N ARG A 186 -13.93 27.44 4.10
CA ARG A 186 -15.35 27.79 3.88
C ARG A 186 -16.16 26.57 3.42
N PRO A 187 -17.25 26.19 4.14
CA PRO A 187 -18.03 25.03 3.76
C PRO A 187 -18.65 25.23 2.37
N LEU A 188 -18.28 24.37 1.43
CA LEU A 188 -19.00 24.24 0.16
C LEU A 188 -20.36 23.61 0.47
N GLY A 189 -21.39 24.47 0.49
CA GLY A 189 -22.76 24.12 0.87
C GLY A 189 -23.43 23.15 -0.10
N ARG A 190 -23.09 21.86 -0.01
CA ARG A 190 -23.95 20.76 -0.46
C ARG A 190 -24.44 20.00 0.77
N ARG A 191 -25.72 20.22 1.09
CA ARG A 191 -26.50 19.36 1.98
C ARG A 191 -26.56 17.98 1.32
N LEU A 192 -25.91 17.00 1.94
CA LEU A 192 -26.09 15.59 1.56
C LEU A 192 -27.42 15.14 2.14
N GLU A 193 -28.46 15.15 1.32
CA GLU A 193 -29.72 14.48 1.67
C GLU A 193 -29.47 12.97 1.79
N PRO A 194 -30.11 12.28 2.76
CA PRO A 194 -30.02 10.83 2.85
C PRO A 194 -30.70 10.18 1.63
N LEU A 195 -30.03 9.21 1.01
CA LEU A 195 -30.60 8.44 -0.10
C LEU A 195 -31.61 7.41 0.42
N THR A 196 -32.87 7.81 0.52
CA THR A 196 -34.00 6.92 0.79
C THR A 196 -34.16 5.89 -0.33
N GLU A 197 -34.59 4.66 -0.01
CA GLU A 197 -34.68 3.54 -0.96
C GLU A 197 -35.65 3.80 -2.13
N ALA A 198 -35.11 4.09 -3.31
CA ALA A 198 -35.90 4.17 -4.54
C ALA A 198 -36.22 2.77 -5.07
N ARG A 199 -37.48 2.33 -4.92
CA ARG A 199 -37.97 1.05 -5.45
C ARG A 199 -37.94 1.05 -6.99
N PHE A 200 -37.35 0.02 -7.58
CA PHE A 200 -37.30 -0.13 -9.04
C PHE A 200 -38.61 -0.71 -9.59
N VAL A 201 -39.22 -0.01 -10.54
CA VAL A 201 -40.37 -0.50 -11.33
C VAL A 201 -39.85 -0.89 -12.72
N PRO A 202 -40.03 -2.15 -13.18
CA PRO A 202 -39.58 -2.57 -14.49
C PRO A 202 -40.60 -2.24 -15.59
N GLU A 203 -40.19 -1.52 -16.63
CA GLU A 203 -40.94 -1.35 -17.88
C GLU A 203 -40.32 -2.21 -19.01
N ALA A 204 -41.11 -2.54 -20.03
CA ALA A 204 -40.92 -3.71 -20.88
C ALA A 204 -40.04 -3.50 -22.14
N GLN A 205 -39.52 -4.62 -22.67
CA GLN A 205 -38.76 -4.68 -23.92
C GLN A 205 -39.67 -4.84 -25.15
N PRO A 206 -39.35 -4.21 -26.30
CA PRO A 206 -39.65 -4.73 -27.62
C PRO A 206 -38.51 -5.65 -28.13
N ALA A 207 -38.81 -6.54 -29.09
CA ALA A 207 -37.98 -7.73 -29.34
C ALA A 207 -37.46 -7.94 -30.79
N ALA A 208 -36.51 -8.87 -30.90
CA ALA A 208 -36.11 -9.66 -32.06
C ALA A 208 -35.32 -9.01 -33.23
N LYS A 209 -34.16 -9.61 -33.57
CA LYS A 209 -33.97 -10.46 -34.77
C LYS A 209 -32.58 -11.12 -34.85
N THR A 210 -32.55 -12.40 -35.20
CA THR A 210 -31.42 -13.19 -35.78
C THR A 210 -31.70 -13.41 -37.29
N PRO A 211 -30.83 -14.04 -38.13
CA PRO A 211 -29.57 -14.78 -37.93
C PRO A 211 -28.36 -14.07 -38.64
N ARG A 212 -27.21 -14.63 -39.08
CA ARG A 212 -26.77 -16.00 -39.47
C ARG A 212 -25.23 -16.14 -39.45
N ALA A 213 -24.71 -17.38 -39.58
CA ALA A 213 -23.28 -17.76 -39.60
C ALA A 213 -22.50 -17.21 -40.83
N SER A 214 -21.15 -17.25 -40.91
CA SER A 214 -20.36 -18.49 -41.10
C SER A 214 -18.82 -18.30 -41.04
N ARG A 215 -18.10 -19.39 -40.67
CA ARG A 215 -16.82 -19.93 -41.25
C ARG A 215 -15.56 -19.03 -41.31
N GLU A 216 -14.46 -19.40 -40.62
CA GLU A 216 -13.27 -20.18 -41.08
C GLU A 216 -12.10 -19.29 -41.53
N GLY A 217 -10.85 -19.59 -41.13
CA GLY A 217 -9.67 -18.79 -41.50
C GLY A 217 -8.42 -18.98 -40.62
N THR A 218 -7.63 -20.03 -40.89
CA THR A 218 -6.38 -20.37 -40.18
C THR A 218 -5.17 -19.55 -40.68
N GLN A 219 -4.25 -19.12 -39.80
CA GLN A 219 -2.75 -19.27 -39.88
C GLN A 219 -1.94 -18.21 -39.10
N ALA A 220 -0.67 -18.55 -38.81
CA ALA A 220 0.39 -17.76 -38.16
C ALA A 220 1.76 -18.47 -38.35
N PRO A 221 2.94 -17.88 -38.02
CA PRO A 221 3.26 -16.49 -37.67
C PRO A 221 4.02 -15.79 -38.84
N PRO A 222 5.36 -15.57 -38.95
CA PRO A 222 6.52 -15.68 -38.04
C PRO A 222 7.37 -14.38 -37.84
N GLN A 223 8.13 -14.38 -36.72
CA GLN A 223 9.49 -13.81 -36.46
C GLN A 223 10.09 -12.66 -37.32
N SER A 224 10.61 -11.62 -36.65
CA SER A 224 12.05 -11.23 -36.72
C SER A 224 12.46 -10.06 -35.79
N THR A 225 13.76 -10.01 -35.47
CA THR A 225 14.56 -8.89 -34.90
C THR A 225 15.92 -8.90 -35.64
N PRO A 226 16.95 -8.05 -35.39
CA PRO A 226 17.07 -6.82 -34.60
C PRO A 226 17.71 -5.64 -35.40
N ALA A 227 17.95 -4.48 -34.77
CA ALA A 227 18.89 -3.43 -35.23
C ALA A 227 19.31 -2.49 -34.07
N SER A 228 20.30 -1.60 -34.26
CA SER A 228 20.86 -0.73 -33.19
C SER A 228 21.32 0.66 -33.65
N ALA A 229 21.22 1.62 -32.72
CA ALA A 229 22.00 2.88 -32.65
C ALA A 229 21.80 3.93 -33.77
N PRO A 230 22.39 5.15 -33.66
CA PRO A 230 22.34 6.07 -32.51
C PRO A 230 21.89 7.49 -32.92
N GLY A 231 21.58 8.36 -31.94
CA GLY A 231 21.43 9.80 -32.20
C GLY A 231 20.96 10.61 -30.98
N ALA A 232 21.63 11.73 -30.69
CA ALA A 232 21.27 12.63 -29.59
C ALA A 232 20.56 13.90 -30.10
N ARG A 233 19.49 14.33 -29.42
CA ARG A 233 18.88 15.65 -29.63
C ARG A 233 18.18 16.14 -28.36
N LEU A 234 18.57 17.33 -27.91
CA LEU A 234 17.77 18.18 -27.00
C LEU A 234 16.71 18.91 -27.85
N LEU A 235 15.55 19.38 -27.37
CA LEU A 235 14.88 19.35 -26.06
C LEU A 235 13.37 19.55 -26.33
N PRO A 236 12.46 19.06 -25.47
CA PRO A 236 11.55 20.00 -24.77
C PRO A 236 11.31 19.63 -23.28
N PRO A 237 10.69 20.51 -22.47
CA PRO A 237 10.25 20.17 -21.11
C PRO A 237 9.20 19.04 -21.09
N PRO A 238 9.01 18.34 -19.95
CA PRO A 238 8.08 17.22 -19.86
C PRO A 238 6.62 17.67 -20.06
N GLU A 239 6.05 17.23 -21.17
CA GLU A 239 4.62 17.30 -21.46
C GLU A 239 3.81 16.41 -20.49
N THR A 240 2.50 16.62 -20.43
CA THR A 240 1.60 15.99 -19.44
C THR A 240 1.69 14.46 -19.43
N ALA A 241 1.58 13.87 -18.24
CA ALA A 241 1.60 12.42 -18.04
C ALA A 241 0.62 11.70 -19.01
N PRO A 242 1.03 10.58 -19.62
CA PRO A 242 0.19 9.90 -20.61
C PRO A 242 -1.11 9.40 -19.96
N PRO A 243 -2.24 9.41 -20.70
CA PRO A 243 -3.47 8.77 -20.23
C PRO A 243 -3.18 7.29 -19.95
N ALA A 244 -3.85 6.74 -18.93
CA ALA A 244 -3.69 5.34 -18.57
C ALA A 244 -3.95 4.45 -19.79
N ALA A 245 -2.98 3.59 -20.13
CA ALA A 245 -3.10 2.74 -21.31
C ALA A 245 -4.20 1.68 -21.10
N ALA A 246 -5.05 1.52 -22.10
CA ALA A 246 -5.99 0.41 -22.15
C ALA A 246 -5.27 -0.92 -22.46
N LEU A 247 -5.91 -2.05 -22.16
CA LEU A 247 -5.36 -3.37 -22.38
C LEU A 247 -4.97 -3.57 -23.86
N THR A 248 -3.78 -4.12 -24.09
CA THR A 248 -3.44 -4.62 -25.43
C THR A 248 -4.38 -5.77 -25.80
N PRO A 249 -4.75 -5.96 -27.09
CA PRO A 249 -5.65 -7.05 -27.49
C PRO A 249 -5.19 -8.44 -27.03
N ALA A 250 -3.87 -8.68 -26.97
CA ALA A 250 -3.30 -9.91 -26.43
C ALA A 250 -3.57 -10.12 -24.92
N ARG A 251 -3.62 -9.04 -24.13
CA ARG A 251 -4.00 -9.07 -22.70
C ARG A 251 -5.50 -9.19 -22.50
N ALA A 252 -6.31 -8.48 -23.29
CA ALA A 252 -7.76 -8.64 -23.30
C ALA A 252 -8.17 -10.10 -23.58
N GLU A 253 -7.57 -10.71 -24.59
CA GLU A 253 -7.81 -12.11 -24.96
C GLU A 253 -7.22 -13.11 -23.94
N ALA A 254 -6.16 -12.75 -23.20
CA ALA A 254 -5.71 -13.53 -22.05
C ALA A 254 -6.71 -13.48 -20.88
N MET A 255 -7.21 -12.29 -20.53
CA MET A 255 -8.23 -12.11 -19.49
C MET A 255 -9.52 -12.88 -19.81
N HIS A 256 -9.94 -12.88 -21.08
CA HIS A 256 -11.09 -13.68 -21.52
C HIS A 256 -10.90 -15.18 -21.27
N ARG A 257 -9.72 -15.75 -21.57
CA ARG A 257 -9.41 -17.17 -21.27
C ARG A 257 -9.40 -17.48 -19.78
N GLU A 258 -8.86 -16.58 -18.95
CA GLU A 258 -8.86 -16.79 -17.49
C GLU A 258 -10.27 -16.72 -16.90
N LEU A 259 -11.15 -15.84 -17.40
CA LEU A 259 -12.55 -15.81 -17.02
C LEU A 259 -13.35 -17.03 -17.54
N GLU A 260 -12.97 -17.57 -18.69
CA GLU A 260 -13.57 -18.78 -19.28
C GLU A 260 -13.24 -20.02 -18.44
N LYS A 261 -12.02 -20.12 -17.89
CA LYS A 261 -11.68 -21.11 -16.85
C LYS A 261 -12.52 -20.96 -15.58
N LEU A 262 -13.08 -19.78 -15.29
CA LEU A 262 -14.01 -19.58 -14.17
C LEU A 262 -15.46 -20.00 -14.50
N GLY A 263 -15.70 -20.56 -15.69
CA GLY A 263 -17.03 -20.98 -16.16
C GLY A 263 -17.88 -19.84 -16.75
N LEU A 264 -17.31 -18.64 -16.91
CA LEU A 264 -18.01 -17.49 -17.49
C LEU A 264 -17.84 -17.50 -19.01
N SER A 265 -18.92 -17.77 -19.74
CA SER A 265 -18.95 -17.58 -21.21
C SER A 265 -18.74 -16.11 -21.59
N ARG A 266 -18.23 -15.81 -22.79
CA ARG A 266 -17.91 -14.42 -23.24
C ARG A 266 -19.03 -13.41 -22.97
N SER A 267 -20.29 -13.76 -23.19
CA SER A 267 -21.45 -12.90 -22.88
C SER A 267 -21.70 -12.71 -21.38
N ALA A 268 -21.38 -13.70 -20.53
CA ALA A 268 -21.39 -13.55 -19.08
C ALA A 268 -20.23 -12.65 -18.61
N GLN A 269 -19.06 -12.73 -19.25
CA GLN A 269 -17.91 -11.85 -18.99
C GLN A 269 -18.23 -10.38 -19.33
N GLN A 270 -18.85 -10.12 -20.49
CA GLN A 270 -19.31 -8.77 -20.87
C GLN A 270 -20.39 -8.24 -19.92
N ARG A 271 -21.38 -9.06 -19.53
CA ARG A 271 -22.38 -8.68 -18.52
C ARG A 271 -21.74 -8.35 -17.16
N LEU A 272 -20.75 -9.14 -16.73
CA LEU A 272 -19.99 -8.88 -15.51
C LEU A 272 -19.22 -7.56 -15.62
N ALA A 273 -18.53 -7.31 -16.73
CA ALA A 273 -17.80 -6.06 -16.96
C ALA A 273 -18.73 -4.84 -16.88
N LYS A 274 -19.87 -4.88 -17.58
CA LYS A 274 -20.90 -3.84 -17.51
C LYS A 274 -21.44 -3.64 -16.09
N SER A 275 -21.70 -4.73 -15.37
CA SER A 275 -22.23 -4.70 -14.00
C SER A 275 -21.23 -4.20 -12.96
N VAL A 276 -19.92 -4.29 -13.22
CA VAL A 276 -18.86 -3.83 -12.32
C VAL A 276 -18.49 -2.38 -12.58
N LEU A 277 -18.37 -2.00 -13.86
CA LEU A 277 -17.84 -0.70 -14.29
C LEU A 277 -18.91 0.36 -14.56
N GLY A 278 -20.20 -0.01 -14.51
CA GLY A 278 -21.34 0.89 -14.74
C GLY A 278 -21.48 1.43 -16.17
N ARG A 279 -20.58 1.06 -17.08
CA ARG A 279 -20.54 1.48 -18.49
C ARG A 279 -20.61 0.27 -19.42
N ASP A 280 -21.08 0.48 -20.65
CA ASP A 280 -20.95 -0.55 -21.69
C ASP A 280 -19.47 -0.77 -22.06
N VAL A 281 -19.12 -2.04 -22.25
CA VAL A 281 -17.79 -2.52 -22.62
C VAL A 281 -17.97 -3.43 -23.83
N ALA A 282 -17.69 -2.90 -25.03
CA ALA A 282 -17.88 -3.67 -26.26
C ALA A 282 -16.81 -4.76 -26.38
N ALA A 283 -15.55 -4.40 -26.09
CA ALA A 283 -14.40 -5.28 -26.11
C ALA A 283 -13.45 -4.96 -24.92
N PHE A 284 -12.68 -5.96 -24.48
CA PHE A 284 -11.87 -5.84 -23.25
C PHE A 284 -10.54 -5.08 -23.46
N ASP A 285 -10.15 -4.82 -24.71
CA ASP A 285 -9.08 -3.88 -25.07
C ASP A 285 -9.47 -2.40 -24.83
N GLN A 286 -10.75 -2.13 -24.55
CA GLN A 286 -11.26 -0.83 -24.11
C GLN A 286 -11.24 -0.67 -22.57
N LEU A 287 -10.67 -1.62 -21.83
CA LEU A 287 -10.51 -1.56 -20.38
C LEU A 287 -9.13 -1.03 -20.01
N LEU A 288 -9.06 -0.15 -19.01
CA LEU A 288 -7.81 0.15 -18.32
C LEU A 288 -7.35 -1.06 -17.49
N GLU A 289 -6.05 -1.17 -17.21
CA GLU A 289 -5.48 -2.23 -16.36
C GLU A 289 -6.20 -2.34 -14.99
N SER A 290 -6.63 -1.21 -14.43
CA SER A 290 -7.42 -1.16 -13.19
C SER A 290 -8.84 -1.71 -13.34
N GLU A 291 -9.55 -1.33 -14.40
CA GLU A 291 -10.91 -1.82 -14.70
C GLU A 291 -10.91 -3.33 -14.96
N ALA A 292 -9.89 -3.81 -15.69
CA ALA A 292 -9.66 -5.23 -15.92
C ALA A 292 -9.48 -6.00 -14.60
N LEU A 293 -8.68 -5.45 -13.68
CA LEU A 293 -8.46 -6.03 -12.35
C LEU A 293 -9.73 -6.03 -11.49
N GLU A 294 -10.59 -5.00 -11.57
CA GLU A 294 -11.88 -4.95 -10.87
C GLU A 294 -12.84 -6.04 -11.35
N VAL A 295 -12.98 -6.22 -12.67
CA VAL A 295 -13.83 -7.25 -13.29
C VAL A 295 -13.32 -8.66 -12.96
N TRP A 296 -12.01 -8.88 -13.00
CA TRP A 296 -11.39 -10.15 -12.58
C TRP A 296 -11.65 -10.49 -11.11
N ASN A 297 -11.50 -9.50 -10.22
CA ASN A 297 -11.78 -9.67 -8.80
C ASN A 297 -13.28 -9.90 -8.53
N ALA A 298 -14.18 -9.30 -9.31
CA ALA A 298 -15.61 -9.59 -9.24
C ALA A 298 -15.94 -11.03 -9.65
N ALA A 299 -15.29 -11.55 -10.69
CA ALA A 299 -15.47 -12.94 -11.14
C ALA A 299 -15.08 -13.95 -10.04
N LYS A 300 -13.92 -13.75 -9.40
CA LYS A 300 -13.48 -14.61 -8.28
C LYS A 300 -14.41 -14.55 -7.07
N ARG A 301 -14.94 -13.36 -6.74
CA ARG A 301 -15.96 -13.22 -5.67
C ARG A 301 -17.24 -13.97 -6.01
N ALA A 302 -17.71 -13.91 -7.26
CA ALA A 302 -18.91 -14.62 -7.70
C ALA A 302 -18.75 -16.16 -7.70
N GLN A 303 -17.53 -16.66 -7.90
CA GLN A 303 -17.24 -18.10 -7.88
C GLN A 303 -17.02 -18.66 -6.46
N THR A 304 -16.83 -17.81 -5.45
CA THR A 304 -16.70 -18.26 -4.06
C THR A 304 -18.10 -18.58 -3.52
N PRO A 305 -18.42 -19.84 -3.17
CA PRO A 305 -19.77 -20.19 -2.71
C PRO A 305 -20.06 -19.45 -1.40
N ARG A 306 -21.20 -18.73 -1.36
CA ARG A 306 -21.72 -18.18 -0.11
C ARG A 306 -21.96 -19.33 0.85
N ARG A 307 -21.14 -19.43 1.91
CA ARG A 307 -21.50 -20.21 3.10
C ARG A 307 -22.86 -19.70 3.57
N ALA A 308 -23.87 -20.54 3.52
CA ALA A 308 -25.16 -20.23 4.11
C ALA A 308 -24.95 -20.07 5.63
N VAL A 309 -25.17 -18.87 6.14
CA VAL A 309 -25.28 -18.65 7.58
C VAL A 309 -26.67 -19.17 7.94
N GLY A 310 -26.71 -20.37 8.52
CA GLY A 310 -27.92 -20.90 9.13
C GLY A 310 -28.31 -20.05 10.33
N PHE A 311 -29.61 -19.77 10.45
CA PHE A 311 -30.25 -19.37 11.70
C PHE A 311 -30.56 -20.62 12.54
#